data_AF-A0A523IQR7-F1
#
_entry.id   AF-A0A523IQR7-F1
#
_cell.length_a   1.000
_cell.length_b   1.000
_cell.length_c   1.000
_cell.angle_alpha   90.00
_cell.angle_beta   90.00
_cell.angle_gamma   90.00
#
_symmetry.space_group_name_H-M   'P 1'
#
loop_
_entity.id
_entity.type
_entity.pdbx_description
1 polymer ?
#
loop_
_entity_poly.entity_id
_entity_poly.type
_entity_poly.pdbx_seq_one_letter_code
_entity_poly.pdbx_strand_id
1 'polypeptide(L)'
;MRAQGGFTLIEIMVVLLIIAGLAYVVGTNVIGQLDKSKIENTKIQIVQLESALKLFKVDNGFYPDTQQGLDALIVMPTTGREPRRYDSSGYLDGDQIPLDQWGSELIYIGPDQTGGTTYEIISPGQDGVPQTEDDISSRNIR
;
A
#
# COMPACT_ATOMS: atom_id res chain seq x y z
N MET A 1 63.01 -8.36 26.84
CA MET A 1 61.61 -8.59 27.24
C MET A 1 60.80 -7.39 26.83
N ARG A 2 59.83 -7.55 25.92
CA ARG A 2 58.95 -6.45 25.49
C ARG A 2 57.93 -6.19 26.61
N ALA A 3 57.92 -4.97 27.15
CA ALA A 3 56.90 -4.56 28.10
C ALA A 3 55.55 -4.54 27.39
N GLN A 4 54.66 -5.44 27.77
CA GLN A 4 53.24 -5.34 27.42
C GLN A 4 52.67 -4.18 28.23
N GLY A 5 52.43 -3.04 27.58
CA GLY A 5 51.73 -1.92 28.18
C GLY A 5 50.26 -2.31 28.40
N GLY A 6 49.85 -2.41 29.67
CA GLY A 6 48.45 -2.57 30.03
C GLY A 6 47.67 -1.27 29.85
N PHE A 7 46.39 -1.39 29.51
CA PHE A 7 45.47 -0.26 29.37
C PHE A 7 45.38 0.55 30.68
N THR A 8 45.28 1.87 30.54
CA THR A 8 45.11 2.76 31.69
C THR A 8 43.63 2.90 32.06
N LEU A 9 43.33 3.15 33.35
CA LEU A 9 41.95 3.39 33.80
C LEU A 9 41.30 4.58 33.06
N ILE A 10 42.09 5.62 32.77
CA ILE A 10 41.64 6.81 32.05
C ILE A 10 41.16 6.45 30.64
N GLU A 11 41.84 5.53 29.96
CA GLU A 11 41.53 5.11 28.60
C GLU A 11 40.17 4.40 28.54
N ILE A 12 39.88 3.54 29.52
CA ILE A 12 38.57 2.90 29.64
C ILE A 12 37.48 3.93 29.96
N MET A 13 37.78 4.93 30.80
CA MET A 13 36.81 6.00 31.11
C MET A 13 36.42 6.82 29.88
N VAL A 14 37.40 7.20 29.04
CA VAL A 14 37.14 7.95 27.81
C VAL A 14 36.29 7.13 26.85
N VAL A 15 36.58 5.83 26.70
CA VAL A 15 35.79 4.94 25.84
C VAL A 15 34.34 4.81 26.31
N LEU A 16 34.12 4.64 27.62
CA LEU A 16 32.76 4.57 28.19
C LEU A 16 31.99 5.88 28.01
N LEU A 17 32.67 7.03 28.10
CA LEU A 17 32.07 8.34 27.89
C LEU A 17 31.63 8.52 26.43
N ILE A 18 32.45 8.09 25.48
CA ILE A 18 32.11 8.09 24.05
C ILE A 18 30.93 7.15 23.77
N ILE A 19 30.94 5.93 24.32
CA ILE A 19 29.84 4.96 24.12
C ILE A 19 28.53 5.50 24.73
N ALA A 20 28.57 6.08 25.93
CA ALA A 20 27.40 6.70 26.56
C ALA A 20 26.87 7.89 25.73
N GLY A 21 27.76 8.71 25.17
CA GLY A 21 27.39 9.81 24.29
C GLY A 21 26.79 9.35 22.95
N LEU A 22 27.33 8.30 22.34
CA LEU A 22 26.79 7.73 21.10
C LEU A 22 25.43 7.08 21.32
N ALA A 23 25.25 6.33 22.41
CA ALA A 23 23.96 5.73 22.76
C ALA A 23 22.86 6.78 22.94
N TYR A 24 23.19 7.98 23.44
CA TYR A 24 22.26 9.11 23.56
C TYR A 24 21.78 9.66 22.20
N VAL A 25 22.66 9.73 21.21
CA VAL A 25 22.35 10.31 19.87
C VAL A 25 21.55 9.34 18.99
N VAL A 26 21.70 8.04 19.18
CA VAL A 26 21.04 7.00 18.36
C VAL A 26 19.55 6.81 18.74
N GLY A 27 19.05 7.56 19.73
CA GLY A 27 17.66 7.55 20.20
C GLY A 27 16.63 8.01 19.17
N THR A 28 16.18 7.04 18.37
CA THR A 28 14.83 6.86 17.78
C THR A 28 14.26 7.96 16.87
N ASN A 29 14.31 7.73 15.55
CA ASN A 29 13.43 8.39 14.55
C ASN A 29 12.97 7.43 13.42
N VAL A 30 12.96 6.12 13.66
CA VAL A 30 12.66 5.12 12.60
C VAL A 30 11.16 4.80 12.52
N ILE A 31 10.45 4.86 13.65
CA ILE A 31 9.08 4.32 13.77
C ILE A 31 8.08 5.15 12.93
N GLY A 32 8.10 6.48 13.02
CA GLY A 32 7.17 7.33 12.26
C GLY A 32 7.42 7.38 10.74
N GLN A 33 8.57 6.91 10.26
CA GLN A 33 8.84 6.83 8.82
C GLN A 33 8.23 5.58 8.18
N LEU A 34 8.10 4.50 8.95
CA LEU A 34 7.49 3.26 8.49
C LEU A 34 6.00 3.46 8.20
N ASP A 35 5.26 4.13 9.09
CA ASP A 35 3.83 4.36 8.90
C ASP A 35 3.54 5.27 7.71
N LYS A 36 4.34 6.32 7.51
CA LYS A 36 4.25 7.17 6.31
C LYS A 36 4.54 6.39 5.03
N SER A 37 5.55 5.52 5.05
CA SER A 37 5.88 4.69 3.89
C SER A 37 4.75 3.72 3.56
N LYS A 38 4.06 3.17 4.56
CA LYS A 38 2.90 2.30 4.35
C LYS A 38 1.75 3.06 3.67
N ILE A 39 1.39 4.23 4.19
CA ILE A 39 0.35 5.07 3.59
C ILE A 39 0.69 5.37 2.12
N GLU A 40 1.94 5.77 1.84
CA GLU A 40 2.35 6.12 0.47
C GLU A 40 2.34 4.91 -0.48
N ASN A 41 2.81 3.75 -0.03
CA ASN A 41 2.76 2.52 -0.81
C ASN A 41 1.31 2.09 -1.09
N THR A 42 0.40 2.19 -0.12
CA THR A 42 -1.04 1.91 -0.33
C THR A 42 -1.62 2.85 -1.38
N LYS A 43 -1.26 4.15 -1.37
CA LYS A 43 -1.70 5.09 -2.42
C LYS A 43 -1.20 4.69 -3.80
N ILE A 44 0.06 4.27 -3.91
CA ILE A 44 0.64 3.79 -5.18
C ILE A 44 -0.14 2.57 -5.70
N GLN A 45 -0.45 1.60 -4.82
CA GLN A 45 -1.26 0.43 -5.18
C GLN A 45 -2.64 0.85 -5.70
N ILE A 46 -3.31 1.80 -5.02
CA ILE A 46 -4.61 2.32 -5.47
C ILE A 46 -4.48 2.97 -6.86
N VAL A 47 -3.43 3.77 -7.12
CA VAL A 47 -3.19 4.39 -8.42
C VAL A 47 -2.93 3.36 -9.53
N GLN A 48 -2.25 2.26 -9.22
CA GLN A 48 -2.06 1.15 -10.17
C GLN A 48 -3.40 0.50 -10.52
N LEU A 49 -4.25 0.23 -9.52
CA LEU A 49 -5.59 -0.30 -9.75
C LEU A 49 -6.49 0.67 -10.51
N GLU A 50 -6.41 1.98 -10.24
CA GLU A 50 -7.10 3.00 -11.04
C GLU A 50 -6.70 2.94 -12.51
N SER A 51 -5.42 2.68 -12.79
CA SER A 51 -4.89 2.59 -14.15
C SER A 51 -5.41 1.34 -14.86
N ALA A 52 -5.42 0.20 -14.18
CA ALA A 52 -6.02 -1.04 -14.65
C ALA A 52 -7.52 -0.88 -14.95
N LEU A 53 -8.28 -0.26 -14.04
CA LEU A 53 -9.71 0.04 -14.24
C LEU A 53 -9.95 0.95 -15.44
N LYS A 54 -9.11 1.97 -15.65
CA LYS A 54 -9.20 2.85 -16.82
C LYS A 54 -8.98 2.06 -18.10
N LEU A 55 -8.01 1.14 -18.13
CA LEU A 55 -7.75 0.29 -19.29
C LEU A 55 -8.93 -0.65 -19.56
N PHE A 56 -9.47 -1.31 -18.53
CA PHE A 56 -10.69 -2.11 -18.64
C PHE A 56 -11.84 -1.30 -19.28
N LYS A 57 -12.03 -0.06 -18.84
CA LYS A 57 -13.05 0.84 -19.39
C LYS A 57 -12.76 1.25 -20.84
N VAL A 58 -11.50 1.46 -21.21
CA VAL A 58 -11.13 1.81 -22.60
C VAL A 58 -11.54 0.69 -23.55
N ASP A 59 -11.32 -0.57 -23.17
CA ASP A 59 -11.63 -1.71 -24.02
C ASP A 59 -13.12 -2.05 -24.04
N ASN A 60 -13.76 -2.03 -22.85
CA ASN A 60 -15.11 -2.54 -22.67
C ASN A 60 -16.18 -1.45 -22.65
N GLY A 61 -15.79 -0.20 -22.44
CA GLY A 61 -16.68 0.98 -22.41
C GLY A 61 -17.35 1.27 -21.07
N PHE A 62 -17.09 0.46 -20.04
CA PHE A 62 -17.65 0.61 -18.69
C PHE A 62 -16.65 0.12 -17.63
N TYR A 63 -16.78 0.55 -16.38
CA TYR A 63 -16.04 -0.04 -15.26
C TYR A 63 -16.77 -1.30 -14.75
N PRO A 64 -16.06 -2.25 -14.13
CA PRO A 64 -16.70 -3.37 -13.45
C PRO A 64 -17.75 -2.90 -12.43
N ASP A 65 -18.80 -3.67 -12.24
CA ASP A 65 -19.77 -3.39 -11.17
C ASP A 65 -19.21 -3.81 -9.80
N THR A 66 -19.88 -3.39 -8.72
CA THR A 66 -19.45 -3.75 -7.35
C THR A 66 -19.50 -5.26 -7.08
N GLN A 67 -20.33 -6.02 -7.81
CA GLN A 67 -20.42 -7.48 -7.63
C GLN A 67 -19.27 -8.20 -8.33
N GLN A 68 -18.83 -7.68 -9.47
CA GLN A 68 -17.66 -8.12 -10.22
C GLN A 68 -16.36 -7.77 -9.49
N GLY A 69 -16.35 -6.62 -8.79
CA GLY A 69 -15.24 -6.23 -7.92
C GLY A 69 -13.94 -5.93 -8.69
N LEU A 70 -12.83 -5.95 -7.95
CA LEU A 70 -11.49 -5.82 -8.55
C LEU A 70 -11.05 -7.11 -9.26
N ASP A 71 -11.66 -8.26 -8.96
CA ASP A 71 -11.34 -9.54 -9.60
C ASP A 71 -11.57 -9.52 -11.12
N ALA A 72 -12.47 -8.66 -11.58
CA ALA A 72 -12.67 -8.39 -13.01
C ALA A 72 -11.40 -7.89 -13.72
N LEU A 73 -10.41 -7.37 -12.99
CA LEU A 73 -9.12 -6.96 -13.54
C LEU A 73 -8.18 -8.13 -13.81
N ILE A 74 -8.42 -9.31 -13.25
CA ILE A 74 -7.57 -10.49 -13.41
C ILE A 74 -8.27 -11.54 -14.28
N VAL A 75 -9.55 -11.79 -14.01
CA VAL A 75 -10.35 -12.81 -14.69
C VAL A 75 -11.57 -12.16 -15.31
N MET A 76 -11.94 -12.63 -16.50
CA MET A 76 -13.15 -12.18 -17.19
C MET A 76 -14.38 -12.43 -16.28
N PRO A 77 -15.15 -11.39 -15.92
CA PRO A 77 -16.35 -11.57 -15.12
C PRO A 77 -17.44 -12.26 -15.95
N THR A 78 -18.10 -13.24 -15.34
CA THR A 78 -19.24 -13.99 -15.92
C THR A 78 -20.60 -13.55 -15.36
N THR A 79 -20.58 -12.68 -14.37
CA THR A 79 -21.76 -12.11 -13.71
C THR A 79 -21.95 -10.66 -14.12
N GLY A 80 -23.19 -10.17 -14.14
CA GLY A 80 -23.50 -8.78 -14.48
C GLY A 80 -23.32 -8.50 -15.98
N ARG A 81 -22.66 -7.38 -16.31
CA ARG A 81 -22.43 -6.98 -17.70
C ARG A 81 -21.13 -7.62 -18.22
N GLU A 82 -21.27 -8.57 -19.14
CA GLU A 82 -20.11 -9.24 -19.74
C GLU A 82 -19.29 -8.31 -20.66
N PRO A 83 -17.97 -8.23 -20.47
CA PRO A 83 -17.07 -7.46 -21.32
C PRO A 83 -16.87 -8.15 -22.68
N ARG A 84 -17.06 -7.40 -23.78
CA ARG A 84 -16.97 -7.94 -25.15
C ARG A 84 -15.55 -7.94 -25.71
N ARG A 85 -14.66 -7.11 -25.18
CA ARG A 85 -13.28 -6.92 -25.65
C ARG A 85 -12.28 -7.09 -24.52
N TYR A 86 -12.60 -8.00 -23.60
CA TYR A 86 -11.72 -8.32 -22.48
C TYR A 86 -10.37 -8.83 -22.98
N ASP A 87 -9.28 -8.28 -22.46
CA ASP A 87 -7.95 -8.81 -22.71
C ASP A 87 -7.78 -10.13 -21.96
N SER A 88 -7.51 -11.23 -22.68
CA SER A 88 -7.30 -12.55 -22.08
C SER A 88 -6.12 -12.62 -21.10
N SER A 89 -5.20 -11.66 -21.15
CA SER A 89 -4.09 -11.53 -20.20
C SER A 89 -4.47 -10.78 -18.91
N GLY A 90 -5.68 -10.23 -18.83
CA GLY A 90 -6.12 -9.38 -17.72
C GLY A 90 -5.64 -7.94 -17.85
N TYR A 91 -5.94 -7.14 -16.83
CA TYR A 91 -5.68 -5.70 -16.75
C TYR A 91 -4.73 -5.32 -15.61
N LEU A 92 -4.38 -6.28 -14.76
CA LEU A 92 -3.46 -6.10 -13.63
C LEU A 92 -2.23 -6.98 -13.83
N ASP A 93 -1.05 -6.42 -13.59
CA ASP A 93 0.20 -7.18 -13.58
C ASP A 93 0.25 -8.06 -12.32
N GLY A 94 -0.22 -9.30 -12.45
CA GLY A 94 -0.21 -10.32 -11.39
C GLY A 94 -1.51 -11.11 -11.29
N ASP A 95 -1.45 -12.25 -10.59
CA ASP A 95 -2.58 -13.19 -10.48
C ASP A 95 -3.51 -12.91 -9.28
N GLN A 96 -3.24 -11.85 -8.51
CA GLN A 96 -3.99 -11.52 -7.30
C GLN A 96 -4.10 -10.02 -7.07
N ILE A 97 -5.21 -9.60 -6.48
CA ILE A 97 -5.39 -8.21 -6.06
C ILE A 97 -4.46 -7.94 -4.88
N PRO A 98 -3.63 -6.87 -4.93
CA PRO A 98 -2.76 -6.54 -3.82
C PRO A 98 -3.58 -6.14 -2.59
N LEU A 99 -3.15 -6.65 -1.43
CA LEU A 99 -3.60 -6.15 -0.14
C LEU A 99 -2.93 -4.80 0.15
N ASP A 100 -3.54 -4.03 1.04
CA ASP A 100 -2.90 -2.82 1.55
C ASP A 100 -1.68 -3.15 2.43
N GLN A 101 -0.97 -2.11 2.88
CA GLN A 101 0.27 -2.26 3.64
C GLN A 101 0.08 -2.73 5.09
N TRP A 102 -1.17 -2.94 5.53
CA TRP A 102 -1.54 -3.54 6.81
C TRP A 102 -2.14 -4.94 6.64
N GLY A 103 -2.31 -5.40 5.40
CA GLY A 103 -2.79 -6.74 5.05
C GLY A 103 -4.32 -6.82 4.89
N SER A 104 -5.02 -5.69 4.81
CA SER A 104 -6.46 -5.65 4.58
C SER A 104 -6.77 -5.66 3.08
N GLU A 105 -7.92 -6.25 2.74
CA GLU A 105 -8.44 -6.23 1.37
C GLU A 105 -8.89 -4.81 0.99
N LEU A 106 -8.69 -4.46 -0.29
CA LEU A 106 -9.16 -3.20 -0.84
C LEU A 106 -10.63 -3.30 -1.21
N ILE A 107 -11.41 -2.32 -0.74
CA ILE A 107 -12.84 -2.26 -0.99
C ILE A 107 -13.07 -1.50 -2.28
N TYR A 108 -13.75 -2.14 -3.24
CA TYR A 108 -14.15 -1.51 -4.48
C TYR A 108 -15.64 -1.20 -4.47
N ILE A 109 -15.95 0.06 -4.80
CA ILE A 109 -17.31 0.53 -5.02
C ILE A 109 -17.40 0.95 -6.48
N GLY A 110 -18.00 0.07 -7.28
CA GLY A 110 -18.24 0.32 -8.69
C GLY A 110 -19.33 1.38 -8.93
N PRO A 111 -19.47 1.83 -10.19
CA PRO A 111 -20.54 2.75 -10.56
C PRO A 111 -21.92 2.16 -10.27
N ASP A 112 -22.87 3.04 -9.96
CA ASP A 112 -24.26 2.63 -9.77
C ASP A 112 -24.90 2.16 -11.08
N GLN A 113 -25.94 1.32 -10.96
CA GLN A 113 -26.68 0.80 -12.12
C GLN A 113 -27.42 1.90 -12.90
N THR A 114 -27.46 3.13 -12.36
CA THR A 114 -28.11 4.31 -12.93
C THR A 114 -27.24 5.08 -13.93
N GLY A 115 -26.00 4.65 -14.18
CA GLY A 115 -25.12 5.28 -15.17
C GLY A 115 -24.06 6.20 -14.60
N GLY A 116 -23.74 6.07 -13.30
CA GLY A 116 -22.56 6.67 -12.70
C GLY A 116 -21.30 6.27 -13.47
N THR A 117 -20.38 7.21 -13.62
CA THR A 117 -19.06 6.97 -14.23
C THR A 117 -17.95 6.96 -13.20
N THR A 118 -18.31 7.04 -11.92
CA THR A 118 -17.42 7.13 -10.78
C THR A 118 -17.33 5.77 -10.11
N TYR A 119 -16.10 5.35 -9.84
CA TYR A 119 -15.80 4.26 -8.92
C TYR A 119 -15.03 4.83 -7.73
N GLU A 120 -14.89 4.03 -6.69
CA GLU A 120 -14.05 4.34 -5.53
C GLU A 120 -13.30 3.08 -5.08
N ILE A 121 -12.04 3.23 -4.70
CA ILE A 121 -11.24 2.20 -4.07
C ILE A 121 -10.88 2.70 -2.68
N ILE A 122 -11.12 1.90 -1.65
CA ILE A 122 -10.90 2.27 -0.25
C ILE A 122 -10.00 1.22 0.38
N SER A 123 -8.90 1.65 1.01
CA SER A 123 -8.16 0.84 1.96
C SER A 123 -8.68 1.15 3.37
N PRO A 124 -9.02 0.13 4.18
CA PRO A 124 -9.37 0.29 5.60
C PRO A 124 -8.26 0.85 6.48
N GLY A 125 -7.04 1.05 5.96
CA GLY A 125 -5.97 1.66 6.72
C GLY A 125 -5.38 0.76 7.81
N GLN A 126 -4.90 1.39 8.87
CA GLN A 126 -4.12 0.74 9.93
C GLN A 126 -5.00 -0.08 10.88
N ASP A 127 -6.22 0.40 11.14
CA ASP A 127 -7.14 -0.28 12.05
C ASP A 127 -7.85 -1.48 11.39
N GLY A 128 -7.84 -1.55 10.06
CA GLY A 128 -8.48 -2.61 9.28
C GLY A 128 -10.01 -2.52 9.29
N VAL A 129 -10.57 -1.41 9.75
CA VAL A 129 -12.00 -1.17 9.89
C VAL A 129 -12.41 -0.13 8.86
N PRO A 130 -13.30 -0.48 7.90
CA PRO A 130 -13.74 0.50 6.92
C PRO A 130 -14.63 1.57 7.54
N GLN A 131 -14.66 2.73 6.90
CA GLN A 131 -15.44 3.92 7.27
C GLN A 131 -14.93 4.64 8.53
N THR A 132 -13.62 4.59 8.75
CA THR A 132 -12.92 5.27 9.84
C THR A 132 -12.09 6.44 9.30
N GLU A 133 -11.39 7.16 10.18
CA GLU A 133 -10.62 8.35 9.79
C GLU A 133 -9.29 8.00 9.08
N ASP A 134 -8.78 6.78 9.24
CA ASP A 134 -7.54 6.31 8.61
C ASP A 134 -7.75 5.66 7.24
N ASP A 135 -8.99 5.57 6.78
CA ASP A 135 -9.35 5.11 5.43
C ASP A 135 -8.61 5.91 4.34
N ILE A 136 -8.00 5.19 3.41
CA ILE A 136 -7.36 5.77 2.23
C ILE A 136 -8.26 5.52 1.02
N SER A 137 -9.01 6.54 0.63
CA SER A 137 -9.90 6.51 -0.55
C SER A 137 -9.25 7.08 -1.79
N SER A 138 -9.47 6.45 -2.95
CA SER A 138 -9.03 6.94 -4.26
C SER A 138 -9.52 8.37 -4.59
N ARG A 139 -10.57 8.86 -3.92
CA ARG A 139 -11.07 10.23 -4.05
C ARG A 139 -10.20 11.27 -3.34
N ASN A 140 -9.50 10.86 -2.28
CA ASN A 140 -8.77 11.76 -1.37
C ASN A 140 -7.25 11.67 -1.51
N ILE A 141 -6.73 10.80 -2.37
CA ILE A 141 -5.27 10.60 -2.56
C ILE A 141 -4.66 11.49 -3.64
N ARG A 142 -5.45 12.36 -4.28
CA ARG A 142 -4.99 13.29 -5.33
C ARG A 142 -4.66 14.66 -4.77
#